data_AF-A0A7K1SN68-F1
#
_entry.id   AF-A0A7K1SN68-F1
#
_cell.length_a   1.000
_cell.length_b   1.000
_cell.length_c   1.000
_cell.angle_alpha   90.00
_cell.angle_beta   90.00
_cell.angle_gamma   90.00
#
_symmetry.space_group_name_H-M   'P 1'
#
loop_
_entity.id
_entity.type
_entity.pdbx_description
1 polymer ?
#
loop_
_entity_poly.entity_id
_entity_poly.type
_entity_poly.pdbx_seq_one_letter_code
_entity_poly.pdbx_strand_id
1 'polypeptide(L)'
;MRSNALIPPPTPLKTPKYTSDPFGRMEGSQIVHVDLLYADGSKGEINITAPHVVWGDDIEQQAGGIRAYLNKNAERLGIVWHHFHAYYSRPDGSMHNSWSWFPYDCIKKEEIRPEETNILTLPEKP
;
A
#
# COMPACT_ATOMS: atom_id res chain seq x y z
N MET A 1 -20.43 27.76 -49.88
CA MET A 1 -19.31 26.85 -49.52
C MET A 1 -18.99 27.10 -48.06
N ARG A 2 -19.26 26.14 -47.16
CA ARG A 2 -18.98 26.30 -45.72
C ARG A 2 -17.53 25.89 -45.47
N SER A 3 -16.73 26.77 -44.90
CA SER A 3 -15.35 26.50 -44.54
C SER A 3 -15.28 25.41 -43.47
N ASN A 4 -14.59 24.31 -43.75
CA ASN A 4 -14.13 23.40 -42.71
C ASN A 4 -13.10 24.13 -41.85
N ALA A 5 -13.52 24.66 -40.69
CA ALA A 5 -12.58 25.09 -39.67
C ALA A 5 -11.85 23.84 -39.16
N LEU A 6 -10.55 23.73 -39.44
CA LEU A 6 -9.70 22.72 -38.84
C LEU A 6 -9.76 22.89 -37.32
N ILE A 7 -10.24 21.87 -36.62
CA ILE A 7 -10.12 21.78 -35.16
C ILE A 7 -8.62 21.60 -34.88
N PRO A 8 -7.98 22.48 -34.09
CA PRO A 8 -6.58 22.29 -33.73
C PRO A 8 -6.42 20.98 -32.94
N PRO A 9 -5.31 20.26 -33.12
CA PRO A 9 -5.07 19.04 -32.36
C PRO A 9 -5.13 19.34 -30.85
N PRO A 10 -5.65 18.41 -30.03
CA PRO A 10 -5.70 18.59 -28.59
C PRO A 10 -4.28 18.87 -28.08
N THR A 11 -4.15 19.95 -27.32
CA THR A 11 -2.88 20.30 -26.68
C THR A 11 -2.42 19.12 -25.82
N PRO A 12 -1.18 18.63 -25.96
CA PRO A 12 -0.68 17.59 -25.09
C PRO A 12 -0.85 18.03 -23.64
N LEU A 13 -1.51 17.21 -22.81
CA LEU A 13 -1.53 17.42 -21.37
C LEU A 13 -0.07 17.48 -20.91
N LYS A 14 0.37 18.64 -20.43
CA LYS A 14 1.69 18.79 -19.82
C LYS A 14 1.75 17.79 -18.67
N THR A 15 2.60 16.78 -18.80
CA THR A 15 2.96 15.92 -17.67
C THR A 15 3.47 16.84 -16.56
N PRO A 16 2.87 16.85 -15.36
CA PRO A 16 3.39 17.67 -14.27
C PRO A 16 4.84 17.26 -14.04
N LYS A 17 5.76 18.23 -14.16
CA LYS A 17 7.15 18.01 -13.78
C LYS A 17 7.15 17.76 -12.28
N TYR A 18 7.60 16.58 -11.87
CA TYR A 18 7.88 16.29 -10.46
C TYR A 18 8.90 17.30 -9.95
N THR A 19 8.45 18.24 -9.11
CA THR A 19 9.33 19.18 -8.41
C THR A 19 9.60 18.61 -7.03
N SER A 20 10.84 18.16 -6.80
CA SER A 20 11.30 17.87 -5.45
C SER A 20 11.71 19.17 -4.75
N ASP A 21 11.40 19.29 -3.47
CA ASP A 21 11.90 20.38 -2.63
C ASP A 21 13.43 20.24 -2.41
N PRO A 22 14.13 21.22 -1.79
CA PRO A 22 15.58 21.16 -1.59
C PRO A 22 16.03 20.02 -0.64
N PHE A 23 15.10 19.31 0.00
CA PHE A 23 15.33 18.13 0.81
C PHE A 23 14.97 16.83 0.07
N GLY A 24 14.64 16.90 -1.22
CA GLY A 24 14.28 15.74 -2.04
C GLY A 24 12.83 15.28 -1.87
N ARG A 25 11.97 16.06 -1.19
CA ARG A 25 10.57 15.70 -0.95
C ARG A 25 9.75 15.93 -2.21
N MET A 26 9.05 14.91 -2.69
CA MET A 26 8.10 15.06 -3.79
C MET A 26 6.73 15.53 -3.28
N GLU A 27 5.97 16.20 -4.15
CA GLU A 27 4.54 16.46 -3.92
C GLU A 27 3.75 15.15 -3.88
N GLY A 28 3.10 14.88 -2.75
CA GLY A 28 2.24 13.71 -2.53
C GLY A 28 2.36 13.18 -1.10
N SER A 29 1.38 12.40 -0.67
CA SER A 29 1.41 11.65 0.57
C SER A 29 1.82 10.20 0.31
N GLN A 30 2.65 9.64 1.19
CA GLN A 30 2.88 8.20 1.27
C GLN A 30 1.93 7.62 2.31
N ILE A 31 1.35 6.46 2.02
CA ILE A 31 0.44 5.77 2.92
C ILE A 31 0.91 4.32 3.06
N VAL A 32 1.06 3.85 4.29
CA VAL A 32 1.12 2.41 4.57
C VAL A 32 -0.23 2.00 5.12
N HIS A 33 -0.88 1.11 4.40
CA HIS A 33 -2.10 0.44 4.77
C HIS A 33 -1.76 -0.96 5.27
N VAL A 34 -2.36 -1.37 6.37
CA VAL A 34 -2.20 -2.70 6.95
C VAL A 34 -3.57 -3.32 7.14
N ASP A 35 -3.83 -4.41 6.43
CA ASP A 35 -4.99 -5.26 6.66
C ASP A 35 -4.73 -6.15 7.88
N LEU A 36 -5.74 -6.33 8.73
CA LEU A 36 -5.69 -7.18 9.93
C LEU A 36 -6.86 -8.17 9.93
N LEU A 37 -6.58 -9.40 10.36
CA LEU A 37 -7.59 -10.40 10.71
C LEU A 37 -7.40 -10.81 12.17
N TYR A 38 -8.49 -10.78 12.93
CA TYR A 38 -8.51 -11.17 14.34
C TYR A 38 -9.01 -12.61 14.53
N ALA A 39 -8.69 -13.20 15.68
CA ALA A 39 -9.05 -14.57 16.04
C ALA A 39 -10.57 -14.81 16.12
N ASP A 40 -11.36 -13.76 16.39
CA ASP A 40 -12.83 -13.80 16.37
C ASP A 40 -13.41 -13.71 14.95
N GLY A 41 -12.55 -13.62 13.92
CA GLY A 41 -12.92 -13.48 12.52
C GLY A 41 -13.21 -12.04 12.09
N SER A 42 -13.13 -11.06 13.00
CA SER A 42 -13.30 -9.65 12.65
C SER A 42 -12.09 -9.13 11.84
N LYS A 43 -12.34 -8.09 11.04
CA LYS A 43 -11.34 -7.43 10.21
C LYS A 43 -11.06 -6.04 10.74
N GLY A 44 -9.83 -5.59 10.61
CA GLY A 44 -9.46 -4.21 10.92
C GLY A 44 -8.39 -3.70 9.97
N GLU A 45 -8.10 -2.40 10.09
CA GLU A 45 -7.08 -1.76 9.28
C GLU A 45 -6.28 -0.76 10.11
N ILE A 46 -5.01 -0.57 9.73
CA ILE A 46 -4.17 0.52 10.20
C ILE A 46 -3.72 1.32 8.98
N ASN A 47 -3.87 2.64 9.05
CA ASN A 47 -3.39 3.56 8.03
C ASN A 47 -2.36 4.50 8.65
N ILE A 48 -1.17 4.56 8.05
CA ILE A 48 -0.09 5.45 8.44
C ILE A 48 0.17 6.37 7.26
N THR A 49 0.10 7.68 7.47
CA THR A 49 0.31 8.66 6.41
C THR A 49 1.53 9.50 6.73
N ALA A 50 2.46 9.55 5.78
CA ALA A 50 3.56 10.52 5.79
C ALA A 50 3.25 11.63 4.77
N PRO A 51 3.19 12.90 5.20
CA PRO A 51 2.81 14.02 4.33
C PRO A 51 3.90 14.42 3.33
N HIS A 52 5.09 13.81 3.40
CA HIS A 52 6.24 14.10 2.55
C HIS A 52 6.81 12.81 1.94
N VAL A 53 7.13 12.86 0.64
CA VAL A 53 7.74 11.75 -0.10
C VAL A 53 9.26 11.83 0.02
N VAL A 54 9.84 11.25 1.06
CA VAL A 54 11.23 10.77 1.02
C VAL A 54 11.15 9.24 1.12
N TRP A 55 11.20 8.57 -0.04
CA TRP A 55 11.28 7.11 -0.08
C TRP A 55 12.59 6.65 0.56
N GLY A 56 12.50 5.74 1.53
CA GLY A 56 13.65 5.12 2.22
C GLY A 56 13.80 5.44 3.71
N ASP A 57 13.37 6.61 4.17
CA ASP A 57 13.65 7.02 5.56
C ASP A 57 12.42 7.07 6.47
N ASP A 58 11.29 7.67 6.06
CA ASP A 58 10.19 7.87 7.01
C ASP A 58 9.14 6.76 6.97
N ILE A 59 8.54 6.50 5.81
CA ILE A 59 7.41 5.56 5.73
C ILE A 59 7.86 4.10 5.85
N GLU A 60 9.02 3.75 5.30
CA GLU A 60 9.56 2.39 5.37
C GLU A 60 10.01 2.04 6.79
N GLN A 61 10.64 2.98 7.50
CA GLN A 61 10.99 2.78 8.92
C GLN A 61 9.74 2.65 9.79
N GLN A 62 8.71 3.48 9.55
CA GLN A 62 7.42 3.36 10.25
C GLN A 62 6.74 2.02 9.97
N ALA A 63 6.71 1.58 8.71
CA ALA A 63 6.18 0.28 8.33
C ALA A 63 6.95 -0.86 9.02
N GLY A 64 8.28 -0.79 9.02
CA GLY A 64 9.16 -1.77 9.66
C GLY A 64 8.93 -1.85 11.16
N GLY A 65 8.82 -0.69 11.82
CA GLY A 65 8.53 -0.59 13.26
C GLY A 65 7.17 -1.17 13.62
N ILE A 66 6.13 -0.86 12.84
CA ILE A 66 4.77 -1.38 13.08
C ILE A 66 4.71 -2.87 12.81
N ARG A 67 5.36 -3.36 11.75
CA ARG A 67 5.47 -4.80 11.50
C ARG A 67 6.15 -5.54 12.66
N ALA A 68 7.28 -5.02 13.15
CA ALA A 68 7.98 -5.61 14.30
C ALA A 68 7.10 -5.61 15.56
N TYR A 69 6.36 -4.52 15.80
CA TYR A 69 5.40 -4.43 16.90
C TYR A 69 4.26 -5.45 16.77
N LEU A 70 3.63 -5.56 15.59
CA LEU A 70 2.56 -6.51 15.32
C LEU A 70 3.07 -7.95 15.47
N ASN A 71 4.20 -8.32 14.85
CA ASN A 71 4.77 -9.66 14.98
C ASN A 71 5.06 -10.05 16.45
N LYS A 72 5.49 -9.09 17.27
CA LYS A 72 5.76 -9.32 18.70
C LYS A 72 4.49 -9.42 19.55
N ASN A 73 3.44 -8.68 19.20
CA ASN A 73 2.26 -8.51 20.06
C ASN A 73 0.98 -9.15 19.51
N ALA A 74 1.02 -9.81 18.34
CA ALA A 74 -0.15 -10.33 17.64
C ALA A 74 -1.04 -11.19 18.53
N GLU A 75 -0.46 -12.14 19.27
CA GLU A 75 -1.19 -13.02 20.20
C GLU A 75 -1.95 -12.21 21.28
N ARG A 76 -1.28 -11.25 21.92
CA ARG A 76 -1.89 -10.38 22.94
C ARG A 76 -3.01 -9.51 22.37
N LEU A 77 -2.91 -9.12 21.11
CA LEU A 77 -3.88 -8.30 20.40
C LEU A 77 -4.98 -9.13 19.72
N GLY A 78 -4.89 -10.47 19.77
CA GLY A 78 -5.80 -11.36 19.08
C GLY A 78 -5.69 -11.31 17.55
N ILE A 79 -4.58 -10.83 16.99
CA ILE A 79 -4.33 -10.76 15.55
C ILE A 79 -3.78 -12.10 15.07
N VAL A 80 -4.40 -12.69 14.07
CA VAL A 80 -3.98 -13.98 13.48
C VAL A 80 -3.30 -13.82 12.13
N TRP A 81 -3.52 -12.68 11.47
CA TRP A 81 -2.94 -12.41 10.16
C TRP A 81 -2.85 -10.90 9.91
N HIS A 82 -1.81 -10.47 9.20
CA HIS A 82 -1.71 -9.10 8.69
C HIS A 82 -1.04 -9.04 7.32
N HIS A 83 -1.29 -7.95 6.58
CA HIS A 83 -0.71 -7.73 5.26
C HIS A 83 -0.51 -6.23 5.02
N PHE A 84 0.68 -5.87 4.54
CA PHE A 84 1.10 -4.48 4.42
C PHE A 84 1.18 -4.07 2.95
N HIS A 85 0.64 -2.89 2.67
CA HIS A 85 0.64 -2.25 1.37
C HIS A 85 1.13 -0.81 1.50
N ALA A 86 2.09 -0.42 0.67
CA ALA A 86 2.52 0.98 0.59
C ALA A 86 2.01 1.61 -0.69
N TYR A 87 1.49 2.83 -0.55
CA TYR A 87 0.98 3.63 -1.64
C TYR A 87 1.59 5.03 -1.62
N TYR A 88 1.58 5.68 -2.77
CA TYR A 88 1.81 7.12 -2.87
C TYR A 88 0.72 7.77 -3.71
N SER A 89 0.34 8.99 -3.35
CA SER A 89 -0.56 9.81 -4.15
C SER A 89 0.19 10.46 -5.31
N ARG A 90 -0.40 10.44 -6.50
CA ARG A 90 0.06 11.19 -7.66
C ARG A 90 -0.59 12.58 -7.72
N PRO A 91 -0.01 13.54 -8.47
CA PRO A 91 -0.58 14.88 -8.63
C PRO A 91 -2.01 14.91 -9.22
N ASP A 92 -2.44 13.85 -9.91
CA ASP A 92 -3.79 13.69 -10.43
C ASP A 92 -4.81 13.18 -9.39
N GLY A 93 -4.39 12.99 -8.13
CA GLY A 93 -5.20 12.48 -7.04
C GLY A 93 -5.32 10.95 -7.01
N SER A 94 -4.72 10.23 -7.96
CA SER A 94 -4.72 8.77 -7.95
C SER A 94 -3.73 8.19 -6.93
N MET A 95 -4.07 7.06 -6.34
CA MET A 95 -3.19 6.30 -5.45
C MET A 95 -2.50 5.19 -6.24
N HIS A 96 -1.19 5.07 -6.11
CA HIS A 96 -0.42 4.02 -6.75
C HIS A 96 0.25 3.15 -5.70
N ASN A 97 0.08 1.82 -5.79
CA ASN A 97 0.78 0.89 -4.93
C ASN A 97 2.27 0.85 -5.34
N SER A 98 3.16 1.11 -4.39
CA SER A 98 4.60 1.04 -4.61
C SER A 98 5.13 -0.36 -4.34
N TRP A 99 4.71 -0.95 -3.22
CA TRP A 99 5.11 -2.28 -2.80
C TRP A 99 4.06 -2.87 -1.85
N SER A 100 4.12 -4.19 -1.72
CA SER A 100 3.37 -4.94 -0.71
C SER A 100 4.31 -6.01 -0.14
N TRP A 101 4.29 -6.21 1.18
CA TRP A 101 4.96 -7.37 1.76
C TRP A 101 4.12 -8.62 1.54
N PHE A 102 4.71 -9.80 1.66
CA PHE A 102 3.90 -11.01 1.73
C PHE A 102 2.99 -10.95 2.96
N PRO A 103 1.78 -11.51 2.86
CA PRO A 103 0.93 -11.70 4.03
C PRO A 103 1.65 -12.48 5.11
N TYR A 104 1.36 -12.20 6.37
CA TYR A 104 2.03 -12.85 7.50
C TYR A 104 1.02 -13.59 8.37
N ASP A 105 1.23 -14.90 8.54
CA ASP A 105 0.47 -15.72 9.48
C ASP A 105 1.06 -15.53 10.87
N CYS A 106 0.31 -14.88 11.77
CA CYS A 106 0.78 -14.59 13.12
C CYS A 106 0.76 -15.83 14.03
N ILE A 107 -0.01 -16.86 13.68
CA ILE A 107 -0.10 -18.12 14.41
C ILE A 107 1.15 -18.96 14.11
N LYS A 108 1.47 -19.11 12.82
CA LYS A 108 2.63 -19.89 12.35
C LYS A 108 3.93 -19.10 12.39
N LYS A 109 3.85 -17.78 12.52
CA LYS A 109 4.99 -16.84 12.53
C LYS A 109 5.81 -16.86 11.24
N GLU A 110 5.12 -17.02 10.11
CA GLU A 110 5.75 -17.12 8.79
C GLU A 110 5.06 -16.22 7.76
N GLU A 111 5.82 -15.84 6.72
CA GLU A 111 5.27 -15.17 5.54
C GLU A 111 4.60 -16.20 4.65
N ILE A 112 3.39 -15.92 4.18
CA ILE A 112 2.66 -16.76 3.23
C ILE A 112 3.12 -16.39 1.83
N ARG A 113 4.01 -17.20 1.25
CA ARG A 113 4.58 -16.92 -0.08
C ARG A 113 3.68 -17.48 -1.19
N PRO A 114 3.58 -16.82 -2.36
CA PRO A 114 2.73 -17.27 -3.47
C PRO A 114 3.02 -18.71 -3.91
N GLU A 115 4.28 -19.12 -3.87
CA GLU A 115 4.74 -20.46 -4.23
C GLU A 115 4.42 -21.56 -3.19
N GLU A 116 3.92 -21.19 -2.02
CA GLU A 116 3.33 -22.11 -1.02
C GLU A 116 1.81 -22.27 -1.20
N THR A 117 1.20 -21.52 -2.12
CA THR A 117 -0.25 -21.50 -2.40
C THR A 117 -0.68 -22.63 -3.34
N ASN A 118 -0.28 -23.87 -3.06
CA ASN A 118 -0.83 -25.04 -3.74
C ASN A 118 -1.69 -25.93 -2.83
N ILE A 119 -1.95 -25.53 -1.59
CA ILE A 119 -2.81 -26.31 -0.67
C ILE A 119 -3.65 -25.39 0.22
N LEU A 120 -4.61 -24.67 -0.36
CA LEU A 120 -5.83 -24.27 0.35
C LEU A 120 -6.99 -24.29 -0.65
N THR A 121 -7.33 -25.48 -1.15
CA THR A 121 -8.73 -25.76 -1.45
C THR A 121 -9.49 -25.61 -0.13
N LEU A 122 -10.37 -24.62 -0.06
CA LEU A 122 -11.39 -24.54 0.98
C LEU A 122 -12.10 -25.91 1.04
N PRO A 123 -12.27 -26.54 2.22
CA PRO A 123 -13.09 -27.74 2.29
C PRO A 123 -14.51 -27.37 1.87
N GLU A 124 -14.97 -27.96 0.76
CA GLU A 124 -16.38 -27.91 0.40
C GLU A 124 -17.18 -28.50 1.57
N LYS A 125 -18.16 -27.72 2.02
CA LYS A 125 -19.04 -28.08 3.14
C LYS A 125 -19.88 -29.31 2.73
N PRO A 126 -20.13 -30.26 3.65
CA PRO A 126 -20.90 -31.48 3.36
C PRO A 126 -22.32 -31.22 2.86
#